data_AF-A0A7C9F8B1-F1
#
_entry.id   AF-A0A7C9F8B1-F1
#
_cell.length_a   1.000
_cell.length_b   1.000
_cell.length_c   1.000
_cell.angle_alpha   90.00
_cell.angle_beta   90.00
_cell.angle_gamma   90.00
#
_symmetry.space_group_name_H-M   'P 1'
#
loop_
_entity.id
_entity.type
_entity.pdbx_description
1 polymer ?
#
loop_
_entity_poly.entity_id
_entity_poly.type
_entity_poly.pdbx_seq_one_letter_code
_entity_poly.pdbx_strand_id
1 'polypeptide(L)'
;MKKGIDTQGGAIDTRERILQTASELFYREGTRAVGVDLIVAQAGVAKTSLYRHFTTKDDLIEAFLLREDADFWAHWDAVAQQYKRTPREELDAQLEWIGERIARPGYRGCPQINIAAEYADDNHPARKVAVAHKQELRRRLTELASAMRVDEPETFALRLATVIDGALSSGRALHEHGPVHFLQEFAQLLLPKKGRK
;
A
#
# COMPACT_ATOMS: atom_id res chain seq x y z
N MET A 1 -3.16 -10.45 -53.90
CA MET A 1 -2.47 -11.05 -52.73
C MET A 1 -2.70 -10.15 -51.53
N LYS A 2 -3.52 -10.60 -50.58
CA LYS A 2 -3.84 -9.89 -49.33
C LYS A 2 -2.74 -10.19 -48.31
N LYS A 3 -2.17 -9.18 -47.66
CA LYS A 3 -1.59 -9.32 -46.32
C LYS A 3 -2.25 -8.26 -45.45
N GLY A 4 -3.17 -8.73 -44.62
CA GLY A 4 -3.81 -7.95 -43.57
C GLY A 4 -2.81 -7.67 -42.46
N ILE A 5 -2.92 -6.47 -41.91
CA ILE A 5 -2.27 -6.05 -40.69
C ILE A 5 -3.14 -6.61 -39.56
N ASP A 6 -2.64 -7.64 -38.87
CA ASP A 6 -3.30 -8.15 -37.66
C ASP A 6 -2.99 -7.20 -36.50
N THR A 7 -3.99 -6.42 -36.13
CA THR A 7 -4.04 -5.60 -34.91
C THR A 7 -4.22 -6.50 -33.69
N GLN A 8 -3.16 -6.72 -32.91
CA GLN A 8 -3.27 -7.31 -31.57
C GLN A 8 -3.66 -6.25 -30.53
N GLY A 9 -4.96 -6.09 -30.29
CA GLY A 9 -5.47 -5.56 -29.03
C GLY A 9 -5.72 -6.73 -28.07
N GLY A 10 -4.76 -7.01 -27.18
CA GLY A 10 -4.80 -8.20 -26.33
C GLY A 10 -5.93 -8.15 -25.29
N ALA A 11 -6.83 -9.13 -25.33
CA ALA A 11 -7.82 -9.33 -24.27
C ALA A 11 -7.10 -9.51 -22.92
N ILE A 12 -7.57 -8.83 -21.87
CA ILE A 12 -7.03 -8.97 -20.52
C ILE A 12 -7.06 -10.45 -20.13
N ASP A 13 -5.91 -10.97 -19.68
CA ASP A 13 -5.77 -12.34 -19.20
C ASP A 13 -6.84 -12.68 -18.15
N THR A 14 -7.35 -13.91 -18.16
CA THR A 14 -8.45 -14.33 -17.26
C THR A 14 -8.03 -14.21 -15.80
N ARG A 15 -6.78 -14.57 -15.48
CA ARG A 15 -6.22 -14.40 -14.13
C ARG A 15 -6.23 -12.92 -13.71
N GLU A 16 -5.82 -12.04 -14.61
CA GLU A 16 -5.77 -10.60 -14.37
C GLU A 16 -7.17 -10.01 -14.15
N ARG A 17 -8.15 -10.39 -14.97
CA ARG A 17 -9.55 -9.98 -14.77
C ARG A 17 -10.08 -10.38 -13.40
N ILE A 18 -9.83 -11.62 -12.97
CA ILE A 18 -10.24 -12.10 -11.65
C ILE A 18 -9.60 -11.26 -10.55
N LEU A 19 -8.28 -11.05 -10.64
CA LEU A 19 -7.55 -10.32 -9.61
C LEU A 19 -7.96 -8.85 -9.56
N GLN A 20 -8.19 -8.21 -10.70
CA GLN A 20 -8.69 -6.83 -10.78
C GLN A 20 -10.06 -6.70 -10.12
N THR A 21 -11.03 -7.53 -10.50
CA THR A 21 -12.38 -7.50 -9.90
C THR A 21 -12.33 -7.80 -8.40
N ALA A 22 -11.54 -8.79 -8.00
CA ALA A 22 -11.38 -9.13 -6.59
C ALA A 22 -10.74 -7.97 -5.80
N SER A 23 -9.72 -7.30 -6.35
CA SER A 23 -9.04 -6.17 -5.69
C SER A 23 -9.98 -5.01 -5.43
N GLU A 24 -10.79 -4.64 -6.42
CA GLU A 24 -11.80 -3.57 -6.29
C GLU A 24 -12.84 -3.90 -5.22
N LEU A 25 -13.37 -5.13 -5.24
CA LEU A 25 -14.36 -5.58 -4.27
C LEU A 25 -13.77 -5.69 -2.87
N PHE A 26 -12.60 -6.30 -2.72
CA PHE A 26 -11.93 -6.46 -1.43
C PHE A 26 -11.58 -5.13 -0.80
N TYR A 27 -11.06 -4.17 -1.58
CA TYR A 27 -10.74 -2.86 -1.04
C TYR A 27 -11.99 -2.08 -0.63
N ARG A 28 -13.07 -2.11 -1.44
CA ARG A 28 -14.30 -1.39 -1.13
C ARG A 28 -15.07 -2.02 0.02
N GLU A 29 -15.30 -3.32 -0.02
CA GLU A 29 -16.30 -4.01 0.80
C GLU A 29 -15.69 -4.90 1.89
N GLY A 30 -14.39 -5.22 1.79
CA GLY A 30 -13.66 -6.03 2.77
C GLY A 30 -13.62 -7.49 2.38
N THR A 31 -12.52 -8.17 2.69
CA THR A 31 -12.27 -9.53 2.18
C THR A 31 -13.19 -10.55 2.81
N ARG A 32 -13.62 -10.36 4.06
CA ARG A 32 -14.61 -11.26 4.68
C ARG A 32 -16.00 -11.14 4.07
N ALA A 33 -16.45 -9.94 3.74
CA ALA A 33 -17.79 -9.70 3.22
C ALA A 33 -17.95 -10.18 1.77
N VAL A 34 -16.89 -10.12 0.97
CA VAL A 34 -16.92 -10.47 -0.45
C VAL A 34 -16.80 -11.98 -0.65
N GLY A 35 -17.86 -12.62 -1.16
CA GLY A 35 -17.85 -14.04 -1.52
C GLY A 35 -17.21 -14.32 -2.89
N VAL A 36 -16.69 -15.54 -3.10
CA VAL A 36 -16.17 -15.99 -4.41
C VAL A 36 -17.23 -15.90 -5.50
N ASP A 37 -18.49 -16.19 -5.17
CA ASP A 37 -19.59 -16.17 -6.13
C ASP A 37 -19.88 -14.76 -6.67
N LEU A 38 -19.69 -13.72 -5.84
CA LEU A 38 -19.79 -12.33 -6.28
C LEU A 38 -18.64 -11.97 -7.25
N ILE A 39 -17.42 -12.39 -6.93
CA ILE A 39 -16.24 -12.13 -7.76
C ILE A 39 -16.41 -12.79 -9.13
N VAL A 40 -16.82 -14.05 -9.21
CA VAL A 40 -16.94 -14.76 -10.50
C VAL A 40 -18.07 -14.17 -11.36
N ALA A 41 -19.16 -13.73 -10.73
CA ALA A 41 -20.27 -13.06 -11.40
C ALA A 41 -19.82 -11.72 -12.01
N GLN A 42 -19.12 -10.87 -11.24
CA GLN A 42 -18.63 -9.57 -11.73
C GLN A 42 -17.46 -9.71 -12.72
N ALA A 43 -16.57 -10.67 -12.51
CA ALA A 43 -15.45 -10.92 -13.40
C ALA A 43 -15.90 -11.59 -14.71
N GLY A 44 -17.13 -12.13 -14.78
CA GLY A 44 -17.65 -12.82 -15.96
C GLY A 44 -16.88 -14.11 -16.27
N VAL A 45 -16.59 -14.91 -15.24
CA VAL A 45 -15.83 -16.16 -15.35
C VAL A 45 -16.54 -17.29 -14.60
N ALA A 46 -16.22 -18.54 -14.94
CA ALA A 46 -16.70 -19.68 -14.17
C ALA A 46 -15.90 -19.84 -12.86
N LYS A 47 -16.54 -20.32 -11.80
CA LYS A 47 -15.88 -20.64 -10.51
C LYS A 47 -14.72 -21.62 -10.65
N THR A 48 -14.85 -22.60 -11.55
CA THR A 48 -13.76 -23.53 -11.90
C THR A 48 -12.56 -22.84 -12.53
N SER A 49 -12.78 -21.77 -13.32
CA SER A 49 -11.69 -20.97 -13.88
C SER A 49 -10.99 -20.14 -12.81
N LEU A 50 -11.72 -19.60 -11.84
CA LEU A 50 -11.10 -18.92 -10.69
C LEU A 50 -10.18 -19.86 -9.92
N TYR A 51 -10.67 -21.04 -9.54
CA TYR A 51 -9.87 -22.00 -8.76
C TYR A 51 -8.70 -22.61 -9.52
N ARG A 52 -8.70 -22.56 -10.86
CA ARG A 52 -7.53 -22.92 -11.68
C ARG A 52 -6.38 -21.92 -11.51
N HIS A 53 -6.68 -20.65 -11.21
CA HIS A 53 -5.67 -19.59 -11.07
C HIS A 53 -5.33 -19.26 -9.61
N PHE A 54 -6.28 -19.46 -8.70
CA PHE A 54 -6.13 -19.20 -7.26
C PHE A 54 -6.73 -20.38 -6.49
N THR A 55 -5.91 -21.24 -5.90
CA THR A 55 -6.33 -22.51 -5.30
C THR A 55 -7.36 -22.29 -4.19
N THR A 56 -7.19 -21.21 -3.44
CA THR A 56 -8.10 -20.79 -2.37
C THR A 56 -8.49 -19.31 -2.52
N LYS A 57 -9.51 -18.89 -1.74
CA LYS A 57 -9.82 -17.46 -1.61
C LYS A 57 -8.68 -16.72 -0.91
N ASP A 58 -7.99 -17.37 0.02
CA ASP A 58 -6.88 -16.76 0.77
C ASP A 58 -5.69 -16.49 -0.16
N ASP A 59 -5.42 -17.36 -1.14
CA ASP A 59 -4.43 -17.13 -2.20
C ASP A 59 -4.79 -15.91 -3.06
N LEU A 60 -6.09 -15.72 -3.34
CA LEU A 60 -6.59 -14.55 -4.08
C LEU A 60 -6.46 -13.26 -3.25
N ILE A 61 -6.70 -13.33 -1.94
CA ILE A 61 -6.51 -12.19 -1.03
C ILE A 61 -5.01 -11.85 -0.89
N GLU A 62 -4.14 -12.85 -0.79
CA GLU A 62 -2.70 -12.66 -0.81
C GLU A 62 -2.25 -11.97 -2.10
N ALA A 63 -2.72 -12.45 -3.26
CA ALA A 63 -2.40 -11.84 -4.55
C ALA A 63 -2.89 -10.38 -4.65
N PHE A 64 -4.06 -10.07 -4.07
CA PHE A 64 -4.54 -8.69 -3.95
C PHE A 64 -3.58 -7.84 -3.11
N LEU A 65 -3.15 -8.32 -1.93
CA LEU A 65 -2.22 -7.56 -1.10
C LEU A 65 -0.84 -7.40 -1.75
N LEU A 66 -0.33 -8.41 -2.45
CA LEU A 66 0.93 -8.31 -3.19
C LEU A 66 0.85 -7.25 -4.30
N ARG A 67 -0.30 -7.11 -4.98
CA ARG A 67 -0.53 -6.04 -5.95
C ARG A 67 -0.49 -4.67 -5.28
N GLU A 68 -1.25 -4.48 -4.20
CA GLU A 68 -1.28 -3.22 -3.46
C GLU A 68 0.10 -2.86 -2.86
N ASP A 69 0.87 -3.86 -2.44
CA ASP A 69 2.22 -3.69 -1.91
C ASP A 69 3.20 -3.28 -3.02
N ALA A 70 3.17 -3.95 -4.16
CA ALA A 70 3.98 -3.61 -5.32
C ALA A 70 3.69 -2.18 -5.82
N ASP A 71 2.41 -1.79 -5.90
CA ASP A 71 2.00 -0.45 -6.30
C ASP A 71 2.49 0.61 -5.30
N PHE A 72 2.41 0.33 -3.99
CA PHE A 72 2.93 1.22 -2.95
C PHE A 72 4.44 1.42 -3.08
N TRP A 73 5.21 0.33 -3.19
CA TRP A 73 6.66 0.41 -3.27
C TRP A 73 7.15 0.99 -4.58
N ALA A 74 6.45 0.77 -5.70
CA ALA A 74 6.77 1.41 -6.97
C ALA A 74 6.68 2.95 -6.88
N HIS A 75 5.66 3.47 -6.20
CA HIS A 75 5.55 4.92 -5.95
C HIS A 75 6.63 5.41 -5.00
N TRP A 76 6.88 4.69 -3.90
CA TRP A 76 7.96 5.02 -2.97
C TRP A 76 9.30 5.11 -3.69
N ASP A 77 9.62 4.11 -4.51
CA ASP A 77 10.88 4.02 -5.27
C ASP A 77 10.99 5.15 -6.29
N ALA A 78 9.89 5.52 -6.94
CA ALA A 78 9.85 6.65 -7.86
C ALA A 78 10.16 7.98 -7.13
N VAL A 79 9.61 8.19 -5.94
CA VAL A 79 9.94 9.37 -5.11
C VAL A 79 11.40 9.31 -4.66
N ALA A 80 11.87 8.19 -4.11
CA ALA A 80 13.26 8.03 -3.68
C ALA A 80 14.27 8.28 -4.81
N GLN A 81 13.95 7.86 -6.03
CA GLN A 81 14.79 8.10 -7.20
C GLN A 81 14.97 9.58 -7.53
N GLN A 82 13.97 10.42 -7.25
CA GLN A 82 14.02 11.86 -7.52
C GLN A 82 14.91 12.61 -6.51
N TYR A 83 15.00 12.12 -5.26
CA TYR A 83 15.65 12.82 -4.14
C TYR A 83 16.92 12.13 -3.59
N LYS A 84 17.59 11.28 -4.40
CA LYS A 84 18.75 10.44 -4.01
C LYS A 84 19.88 11.12 -3.22
N ARG A 85 20.00 12.44 -3.25
CA ARG A 85 21.07 13.22 -2.58
C ARG A 85 20.55 14.13 -1.47
N THR A 86 19.26 14.15 -1.24
CA THR A 86 18.59 15.06 -0.30
C THR A 86 17.60 14.26 0.57
N PRO A 87 18.09 13.42 1.50
CA PRO A 87 17.25 12.47 2.26
C PRO A 87 16.16 13.17 3.09
N ARG A 88 16.38 14.44 3.46
CA ARG A 88 15.35 15.23 4.12
C ARG A 88 14.19 15.59 3.19
N GLU A 89 14.51 16.03 1.98
CA GLU A 89 13.52 16.34 0.94
C GLU A 89 12.82 15.07 0.48
N GLU A 90 13.55 13.95 0.38
CA GLU A 90 12.96 12.63 0.12
C GLU A 90 11.89 12.31 1.17
N LEU A 91 12.21 12.42 2.47
CA LEU A 91 11.25 12.15 3.52
C LEU A 91 10.01 13.05 3.42
N ASP A 92 10.22 14.36 3.25
CA ASP A 92 9.12 15.32 3.16
C ASP A 92 8.21 15.01 1.95
N ALA A 93 8.80 14.58 0.81
CA ALA A 93 8.07 14.15 -0.39
C ALA A 93 7.33 12.81 -0.22
N GLN A 94 7.91 11.84 0.49
CA GLN A 94 7.22 10.58 0.81
C GLN A 94 5.98 10.84 1.68
N LEU A 95 6.11 11.71 2.69
CA LEU A 95 5.01 12.07 3.58
C LEU A 95 3.91 12.87 2.86
N GLU A 96 4.31 13.74 1.93
CA GLU A 96 3.39 14.44 1.04
C GLU A 96 2.59 13.45 0.20
N TRP A 97 3.26 12.54 -0.52
CA TRP A 97 2.60 11.52 -1.33
C TRP A 97 1.65 10.61 -0.52
N ILE A 98 2.06 10.18 0.69
CA ILE A 98 1.20 9.41 1.59
C ILE A 98 -0.05 10.24 1.97
N GLY A 99 0.14 11.51 2.31
CA GLY A 99 -0.98 12.40 2.64
C GLY A 99 -1.92 12.62 1.46
N GLU A 100 -1.39 12.82 0.26
CA GLU A 100 -2.18 12.92 -0.97
C GLU A 100 -2.97 11.64 -1.23
N ARG A 101 -2.36 10.46 -1.04
CA ARG A 101 -3.03 9.16 -1.16
C ARG A 101 -4.23 9.08 -0.20
N ILE A 102 -4.03 9.46 1.07
CA ILE A 102 -5.10 9.47 2.09
C ILE A 102 -6.21 10.45 1.72
N ALA A 103 -5.88 11.56 1.05
CA ALA A 103 -6.84 12.59 0.65
C ALA A 103 -7.69 12.21 -0.57
N ARG A 104 -7.36 11.14 -1.31
CA ARG A 104 -8.08 10.73 -2.52
C ARG A 104 -9.54 10.36 -2.21
N PRO A 105 -10.50 10.73 -3.07
CA PRO A 105 -11.88 10.25 -2.95
C PRO A 105 -11.93 8.72 -2.94
N GLY A 106 -12.74 8.14 -2.05
CA GLY A 106 -12.87 6.68 -1.93
C GLY A 106 -11.72 5.99 -1.21
N TYR A 107 -10.80 6.72 -0.57
CA TYR A 107 -9.79 6.13 0.31
C TYR A 107 -10.44 5.36 1.46
N ARG A 108 -10.04 4.09 1.65
CA ARG A 108 -10.62 3.13 2.59
C ARG A 108 -9.57 2.58 3.56
N GLY A 109 -8.54 3.37 3.83
CA GLY A 109 -7.42 2.96 4.65
C GLY A 109 -6.38 2.15 3.87
N CYS A 110 -5.32 1.75 4.57
CA CYS A 110 -4.26 0.93 4.01
C CYS A 110 -4.73 -0.54 3.93
N PRO A 111 -4.66 -1.19 2.75
CA PRO A 111 -5.03 -2.60 2.59
C PRO A 111 -4.32 -3.52 3.59
N GLN A 112 -3.03 -3.30 3.83
CA GLN A 112 -2.22 -4.10 4.75
C GLN A 112 -2.70 -3.97 6.20
N ILE A 113 -3.07 -2.77 6.65
CA ILE A 113 -3.64 -2.56 8.00
C ILE A 113 -5.01 -3.23 8.12
N ASN A 114 -5.87 -3.05 7.10
CA ASN A 114 -7.21 -3.64 7.10
C ASN A 114 -7.15 -5.16 7.18
N ILE A 115 -6.28 -5.80 6.40
CA ILE A 115 -6.12 -7.26 6.42
C ILE A 115 -5.55 -7.76 7.75
N ALA A 116 -4.57 -7.07 8.33
CA ALA A 116 -4.06 -7.43 9.65
C ALA A 116 -5.14 -7.33 10.75
N ALA A 117 -6.07 -6.38 10.62
CA ALA A 117 -7.22 -6.24 11.52
C ALA A 117 -8.29 -7.30 11.28
N GLU A 118 -8.52 -7.70 10.02
CA GLU A 118 -9.43 -8.79 9.71
C GLU A 118 -8.85 -10.12 10.21
N TYR A 119 -7.70 -10.58 9.75
CA TYR A 119 -7.21 -11.93 10.01
C TYR A 119 -6.31 -11.97 11.23
N ALA A 120 -6.74 -12.64 12.31
CA ALA A 120 -5.96 -12.78 13.55
C ALA A 120 -4.86 -13.85 13.47
N ASP A 121 -4.99 -14.85 12.59
CA ASP A 121 -4.02 -15.94 12.44
C ASP A 121 -2.74 -15.46 11.74
N ASP A 122 -1.62 -15.44 12.46
CA ASP A 122 -0.29 -15.09 11.98
C ASP A 122 0.20 -15.95 10.81
N ASN A 123 -0.37 -17.14 10.61
CA ASN A 123 -0.02 -18.01 9.49
C ASN A 123 -0.79 -17.71 8.19
N HIS A 124 -1.85 -16.89 8.25
CA HIS A 124 -2.62 -16.52 7.07
C HIS A 124 -1.72 -15.84 6.02
N PRO A 125 -1.72 -16.27 4.75
CA PRO A 125 -0.77 -15.81 3.73
C PRO A 125 -0.82 -14.28 3.55
N ALA A 126 -2.02 -13.71 3.46
CA ALA A 126 -2.17 -12.25 3.36
C ALA A 126 -1.65 -11.48 4.60
N ARG A 127 -1.71 -12.08 5.80
CA ARG A 127 -1.17 -11.43 7.00
C ARG A 127 0.35 -11.37 6.97
N LYS A 128 1.01 -12.38 6.41
CA LYS A 128 2.47 -12.37 6.19
C LYS A 128 2.87 -11.23 5.26
N VAL A 129 2.12 -10.98 4.19
CA VAL A 129 2.34 -9.82 3.30
C VAL A 129 2.19 -8.51 4.07
N ALA A 130 1.13 -8.37 4.87
CA ALA A 130 0.91 -7.17 5.68
C ALA A 130 2.04 -6.91 6.69
N VAL A 131 2.55 -7.95 7.36
CA VAL A 131 3.68 -7.85 8.30
C VAL A 131 4.96 -7.47 7.56
N ALA A 132 5.25 -8.10 6.42
CA ALA A 132 6.42 -7.80 5.60
C ALA A 132 6.42 -6.33 5.13
N HIS A 133 5.27 -5.81 4.69
CA HIS A 133 5.10 -4.41 4.33
C HIS A 133 5.48 -3.45 5.48
N LYS A 134 5.03 -3.74 6.71
CA LYS A 134 5.35 -2.91 7.89
C LYS A 134 6.83 -2.97 8.25
N GLN A 135 7.43 -4.14 8.14
CA GLN A 135 8.87 -4.32 8.34
C GLN A 135 9.68 -3.53 7.31
N GLU A 136 9.26 -3.56 6.04
CA GLU A 136 9.93 -2.84 4.95
C GLU A 136 9.79 -1.32 5.10
N LEU A 137 8.61 -0.82 5.49
CA LEU A 137 8.42 0.61 5.79
C LEU A 137 9.37 1.07 6.91
N ARG A 138 9.43 0.32 8.01
CA ARG A 138 10.34 0.64 9.11
C ARG A 138 11.81 0.60 8.65
N ARG A 139 12.19 -0.40 7.84
CA ARG A 139 13.55 -0.54 7.32
C ARG A 139 13.94 0.68 6.48
N ARG A 140 13.12 1.08 5.51
CA ARG A 140 13.38 2.23 4.63
C ARG A 140 13.39 3.56 5.40
N LEU A 141 12.49 3.73 6.36
CA LEU A 141 12.52 4.91 7.24
C LEU A 141 13.78 4.96 8.11
N THR A 142 14.31 3.82 8.54
CA THR A 142 15.58 3.73 9.28
C THR A 142 16.76 4.15 8.39
N GLU A 143 16.75 3.76 7.11
CA GLU A 143 17.76 4.19 6.13
C GLU A 143 17.72 5.70 5.90
N LEU A 144 16.52 6.28 5.74
CA LEU A 144 16.34 7.73 5.64
C LEU A 144 16.81 8.47 6.89
N ALA A 145 16.43 7.98 8.07
CA ALA A 145 16.85 8.56 9.35
C ALA A 145 18.37 8.54 9.52
N SER A 146 19.01 7.43 9.13
CA SER A 146 20.47 7.28 9.15
C SER A 146 21.16 8.24 8.17
N ALA A 147 20.62 8.37 6.95
CA ALA A 147 21.15 9.30 5.94
C ALA A 147 21.02 10.77 6.37
N MET A 148 19.97 11.11 7.12
CA MET A 148 19.78 12.42 7.76
C MET A 148 20.61 12.62 9.04
N ARG A 149 21.30 11.57 9.53
CA ARG A 149 22.07 11.56 10.78
C ARG A 149 21.22 11.89 12.02
N VAL A 150 20.02 11.34 12.08
CA VAL A 150 19.16 11.43 13.26
C VAL A 150 19.74 10.53 14.36
N ASP A 151 19.72 11.03 15.60
CA ASP A 151 20.06 10.21 16.78
C ASP A 151 19.03 9.08 16.94
N GLU A 152 19.48 7.85 17.22
CA GLU A 152 18.63 6.65 17.33
C GLU A 152 17.69 6.43 16.12
N PRO A 153 18.24 6.18 14.91
CA PRO A 153 17.46 6.13 13.67
C PRO A 153 16.35 5.06 13.69
N GLU A 154 16.56 3.94 14.38
CA GLU A 154 15.56 2.87 14.53
C GLU A 154 14.36 3.33 15.37
N THR A 155 14.61 4.12 16.42
CA THR A 155 13.57 4.68 17.30
C THR A 155 12.79 5.77 16.58
N PHE A 156 13.48 6.64 15.83
CA PHE A 156 12.83 7.61 14.95
C PHE A 156 11.93 6.93 13.93
N ALA A 157 12.45 5.92 13.23
CA ALA A 157 11.71 5.19 12.20
C ALA A 157 10.48 4.48 12.77
N LEU A 158 10.59 3.87 13.96
CA LEU A 158 9.46 3.24 14.63
C LEU A 158 8.35 4.27 14.96
N ARG A 159 8.71 5.40 15.58
CA ARG A 159 7.74 6.46 15.92
C ARG A 159 7.05 7.00 14.67
N LEU A 160 7.81 7.26 13.61
CA LEU A 160 7.27 7.78 12.37
C LEU A 160 6.38 6.75 11.64
N ALA A 161 6.79 5.48 11.61
CA ALA A 161 5.97 4.41 11.06
C ALA A 161 4.63 4.28 11.81
N THR A 162 4.63 4.40 13.14
CA THR A 162 3.38 4.40 13.94
C THR A 162 2.47 5.57 13.59
N VAL A 163 3.02 6.76 13.35
CA VAL A 163 2.24 7.94 12.95
C VAL A 163 1.69 7.80 11.54
N ILE A 164 2.49 7.29 10.60
CA ILE A 164 2.05 6.97 9.24
C ILE A 164 0.90 5.95 9.29
N ASP A 165 1.00 4.91 10.12
CA ASP A 165 -0.06 3.92 10.29
C ASP A 165 -1.33 4.52 10.89
N GLY A 166 -1.18 5.42 11.87
CA GLY A 166 -2.29 6.19 12.43
C GLY A 166 -3.00 7.02 11.37
N ALA A 167 -2.25 7.73 10.52
CA ALA A 167 -2.80 8.54 9.44
C ALA A 167 -3.46 7.68 8.35
N LEU A 168 -2.81 6.59 7.95
CA LEU A 168 -3.32 5.66 6.95
C LEU A 168 -4.61 4.98 7.42
N SER A 169 -4.73 4.63 8.70
CA SER A 169 -5.92 3.96 9.25
C SER A 169 -7.08 4.91 9.53
N SER A 170 -6.78 6.12 9.98
CA SER A 170 -7.81 7.10 10.38
C SER A 170 -8.36 7.91 9.20
N GLY A 171 -7.76 7.77 8.02
CA GLY A 171 -8.16 8.52 6.84
C GLY A 171 -8.08 10.02 7.11
N ARG A 172 -9.11 10.78 6.72
CA ARG A 172 -9.22 12.22 7.03
C ARG A 172 -9.87 12.51 8.39
N ALA A 173 -10.32 11.49 9.13
CA ALA A 173 -11.19 11.68 10.28
C ALA A 173 -10.52 12.43 11.44
N LEU A 174 -9.20 12.30 11.61
CA LEU A 174 -8.46 12.91 12.72
C LEU A 174 -7.65 14.16 12.34
N HIS A 175 -7.61 14.54 11.05
CA HIS A 175 -6.66 15.54 10.56
C HIS A 175 -7.40 16.77 10.00
N GLU A 176 -7.76 17.70 10.88
CA GLU A 176 -8.52 18.92 10.56
C GLU A 176 -7.87 19.74 9.41
N HIS A 177 -6.55 19.87 9.44
CA HIS A 177 -5.76 20.55 8.39
C HIS A 177 -5.28 19.62 7.27
N GLY A 178 -5.78 18.40 7.22
CA GLY A 178 -5.46 17.39 6.22
C GLY A 178 -4.27 16.49 6.58
N PRO A 179 -4.21 15.28 5.99
CA PRO A 179 -3.20 14.27 6.32
C PRO A 179 -1.77 14.67 5.93
N VAL A 180 -1.58 15.43 4.84
CA VAL A 180 -0.26 15.93 4.41
C VAL A 180 0.38 16.80 5.49
N HIS A 181 -0.33 17.84 5.91
CA HIS A 181 0.16 18.78 6.92
C HIS A 181 0.47 18.06 8.23
N PHE A 182 -0.43 17.18 8.69
CA PHE A 182 -0.24 16.39 9.91
C PHE A 182 1.04 15.55 9.87
N LEU A 183 1.28 14.83 8.77
CA LEU A 183 2.46 13.96 8.65
C LEU A 183 3.77 14.76 8.62
N GLN A 184 3.82 15.85 7.86
CA GLN A 184 5.00 16.70 7.75
C GLN A 184 5.30 17.42 9.07
N GLU A 185 4.29 17.97 9.74
CA GLU A 185 4.43 18.61 11.05
C GLU A 185 4.94 17.61 12.09
N PHE A 186 4.38 16.40 12.14
CA PHE A 186 4.82 15.39 13.10
C PHE A 186 6.26 14.94 12.84
N ALA A 187 6.64 14.73 11.58
CA ALA A 187 8.01 14.39 11.22
C ALA A 187 8.99 15.51 11.63
N GLN A 188 8.61 16.78 11.45
CA GLN A 188 9.41 17.92 11.92
C GLN A 188 9.59 17.93 13.44
N LEU A 189 8.55 17.57 14.21
CA LEU A 189 8.63 17.48 15.67
C LEU A 189 9.55 16.36 16.15
N LEU A 190 9.63 15.25 15.41
CA LEU A 190 10.53 14.13 15.72
C LEU A 190 11.99 14.40 15.37
N LEU A 191 12.25 15.27 14.38
CA LEU A 191 13.60 15.59 13.96
C LEU A 191 14.27 16.52 15.00
N PRO A 192 15.55 16.30 15.32
CA PRO A 192 16.25 17.15 16.26
C PRO A 192 16.18 18.60 15.78
N LYS A 193 15.74 19.51 16.67
CA LYS A 193 15.78 20.95 16.40
C LYS A 193 17.23 21.30 16.09
N LYS A 194 17.51 21.88 14.91
CA LYS A 194 18.82 22.47 14.61
C LYS A 194 19.25 23.25 15.85
N GLY A 195 20.34 22.83 16.48
CA GLY A 195 20.79 23.44 17.73
C GLY A 195 20.78 24.94 17.58
N ARG A 196 20.06 25.64 18.47
CA ARG A 196 20.33 27.06 18.71
C ARG A 196 21.79 27.10 19.12
N LYS A 197 22.65 27.61 18.24
CA LYS A 197 23.94 28.14 18.66
C LYS A 197 23.69 29.27 19.67
#